data_AF-A0A8S3U0A9-F1
#
_entry.id   AF-A0A8S3U0A9-F1
#
_cell.length_a   1.000
_cell.length_b   1.000
_cell.length_c   1.000
_cell.angle_alpha   90.00
_cell.angle_beta   90.00
_cell.angle_gamma   90.00
#
_symmetry.space_group_name_H-M   'P 1'
#
loop_
_entity.id
_entity.type
_entity.pdbx_description
1 polymer ?
#
loop_
_entity_poly.entity_id
_entity_poly.type
_entity_poly.pdbx_seq_one_letter_code
_entity_poly.pdbx_strand_id
1 'polypeptide(L)'
;MWATAFYIMENYHVDLKDLEFPSKILQFAVTTASGNEESVSTAVYLAILKGLERLLLTDVLSQQDSEVIMKLGVDRLCLPSPQRSLAALGLVFTCMYSGKQYDQYSPLPRDTSKNSSAYNFDAVYQDPESLILAMERVTVLFDRIKKGYPYEARVITRVLPTFLADFFPPQDIMNKVIGEFISSQQPYPKLVAQVVFQVFSNLHDQQQTLLVQDWVMLSLSNFTQRTPISLAVWSLTCFFISASTNRWLRSLFPHVVNRMGKMEVVDTRLFCVAAMSFYNQLTDDAQLRAFVSTFQMVISLGAPYTQLLELLSDSKK
;
A
#
# COMPACT_ATOMS: atom_id res chain seq x y z
N MET A 1 -22.30 -16.79 -24.76
CA MET A 1 -21.23 -16.44 -25.71
C MET A 1 -19.90 -16.21 -25.00
N TRP A 2 -19.71 -15.16 -24.19
CA TRP A 2 -18.44 -14.91 -23.47
C TRP A 2 -17.91 -16.11 -22.68
N ALA A 3 -18.75 -16.74 -21.84
CA ALA A 3 -18.35 -17.91 -21.06
C ALA A 3 -17.83 -19.06 -21.95
N THR A 4 -18.51 -19.34 -23.06
CA THR A 4 -18.10 -20.37 -24.03
C THR A 4 -16.80 -20.00 -24.72
N ALA A 5 -16.63 -18.74 -25.11
CA ALA A 5 -15.41 -18.27 -25.77
C ALA A 5 -14.18 -18.40 -24.85
N PHE A 6 -14.30 -17.96 -23.59
CA PHE A 6 -13.22 -18.10 -22.62
C PHE A 6 -12.94 -19.56 -22.25
N TYR A 7 -13.97 -20.40 -22.14
CA TYR A 7 -13.79 -21.84 -21.93
C TYR A 7 -13.00 -22.50 -23.07
N ILE A 8 -13.31 -22.13 -24.32
CA ILE A 8 -12.60 -22.62 -25.51
C ILE A 8 -11.15 -22.15 -25.50
N MET A 9 -10.92 -20.86 -25.22
CA MET A 9 -9.57 -20.30 -25.11
C MET A 9 -8.74 -20.98 -24.02
N GLU A 10 -9.33 -21.31 -22.86
CA GLU A 10 -8.64 -21.99 -21.77
C GLU A 10 -8.28 -23.44 -22.13
N ASN A 11 -9.25 -24.23 -22.59
CA ASN A 11 -9.10 -25.68 -22.71
C ASN A 11 -8.56 -26.15 -24.06
N TYR A 12 -8.71 -25.37 -25.12
CA TYR A 12 -8.29 -25.74 -26.48
C TYR A 12 -7.17 -24.82 -27.01
N HIS A 13 -6.42 -24.14 -26.13
CA HIS A 13 -5.38 -23.16 -26.51
C HIS A 13 -4.32 -23.73 -27.46
N VAL A 14 -4.00 -25.02 -27.40
CA VAL A 14 -3.02 -25.67 -28.29
C VAL A 14 -3.53 -25.75 -29.72
N ASP A 15 -4.78 -26.17 -29.92
CA ASP A 15 -5.40 -26.29 -31.24
C ASP A 15 -5.70 -24.93 -31.87
N LEU A 16 -5.78 -23.88 -31.04
CA LEU A 16 -6.11 -22.52 -31.46
C LEU A 16 -4.89 -21.66 -31.81
N LYS A 17 -3.65 -22.13 -31.58
CA LYS A 17 -2.44 -21.30 -31.74
C LYS A 17 -2.29 -20.66 -33.12
N ASP A 18 -2.69 -21.39 -34.17
CA ASP A 18 -2.56 -20.94 -35.56
C ASP A 18 -3.82 -20.24 -36.09
N LEU A 19 -4.84 -20.09 -35.24
CA LEU A 19 -6.12 -19.47 -35.61
C LEU A 19 -6.18 -18.02 -35.12
N GLU A 20 -6.88 -17.17 -35.88
CA GLU A 20 -7.16 -15.79 -35.46
C GLU A 20 -8.22 -15.69 -34.34
N PHE A 21 -8.72 -16.82 -33.85
CA PHE A 21 -9.80 -16.86 -32.88
C PHE A 21 -9.43 -16.22 -31.53
N PRO A 22 -8.31 -16.60 -30.86
CA PRO A 22 -7.96 -16.04 -29.55
C PRO A 22 -7.74 -14.52 -29.60
N SER A 23 -7.04 -14.02 -30.62
CA SER A 23 -6.75 -12.59 -30.78
C SER A 23 -8.02 -11.78 -31.05
N LYS A 24 -8.94 -12.27 -31.90
CA LYS A 24 -10.23 -11.60 -32.16
C LYS A 24 -11.13 -11.59 -30.93
N ILE A 25 -11.22 -12.69 -30.19
CA ILE A 25 -12.02 -12.75 -28.95
C ILE A 25 -11.45 -11.79 -27.92
N LEU A 26 -10.12 -11.74 -27.75
CA LEU A 26 -9.48 -10.83 -26.82
C LEU A 26 -9.72 -9.36 -27.22
N GLN A 27 -9.51 -9.01 -28.49
CA GLN A 27 -9.76 -7.66 -29.00
C GLN A 27 -11.23 -7.25 -28.79
N PHE A 28 -12.16 -8.17 -29.03
CA PHE A 28 -13.58 -7.93 -28.84
C PHE A 28 -13.93 -7.77 -27.36
N ALA A 29 -13.34 -8.58 -26.47
CA ALA A 29 -13.50 -8.47 -25.02
C ALA A 29 -12.99 -7.11 -24.52
N VAL A 30 -11.79 -6.70 -24.93
CA VAL A 30 -11.17 -5.43 -24.53
C VAL A 30 -11.98 -4.24 -25.02
N THR A 31 -12.44 -4.28 -26.27
CA THR A 31 -13.25 -3.20 -26.86
C THR A 31 -14.60 -3.08 -26.16
N THR A 32 -15.25 -4.21 -25.88
CA THR A 32 -16.53 -4.24 -25.15
C THR A 32 -16.34 -3.76 -23.71
N ALA A 33 -15.32 -4.23 -23.00
CA ALA A 33 -15.02 -3.78 -21.64
C ALA A 33 -14.61 -2.29 -21.57
N SER A 34 -14.07 -1.74 -22.66
CA SER A 34 -13.76 -0.31 -22.80
C SER A 34 -14.99 0.57 -23.03
N GLY A 35 -16.16 -0.03 -23.31
CA GLY A 35 -17.43 0.66 -23.46
C GLY A 35 -17.83 1.45 -22.21
N ASN A 36 -18.63 2.49 -22.43
CA ASN A 36 -19.22 3.30 -21.36
C ASN A 36 -20.37 2.56 -20.66
N GLU A 37 -20.94 3.16 -19.61
CA GLU A 37 -22.01 2.51 -18.84
C GLU A 37 -23.32 2.36 -19.61
N GLU A 38 -23.55 3.23 -20.58
CA GLU A 38 -24.75 3.25 -21.41
C GLU A 38 -24.71 2.18 -22.51
N SER A 39 -23.54 1.89 -23.08
CA SER A 39 -23.40 0.90 -24.17
C SER A 39 -23.29 -0.53 -23.69
N VAL A 40 -22.67 -0.75 -22.52
CA VAL A 40 -22.39 -2.09 -22.01
C VAL A 40 -22.96 -2.22 -20.61
N SER A 41 -23.85 -3.20 -20.44
CA SER A 41 -24.42 -3.49 -19.12
C SER A 41 -23.35 -3.96 -18.12
N THR A 42 -23.54 -3.65 -16.85
CA THR A 42 -22.60 -4.04 -15.79
C THR A 42 -22.41 -5.55 -15.71
N ALA A 43 -23.46 -6.36 -15.94
CA ALA A 43 -23.35 -7.82 -15.95
C ALA A 43 -22.41 -8.33 -17.05
N VAL A 44 -22.50 -7.77 -18.25
CA VAL A 44 -21.62 -8.14 -19.38
C VAL A 44 -20.18 -7.72 -19.09
N TYR A 45 -19.98 -6.50 -18.60
CA TYR A 45 -18.67 -6.00 -18.21
C TYR A 45 -18.00 -6.91 -17.17
N LEU A 46 -18.72 -7.26 -16.10
CA LEU A 46 -18.20 -8.13 -15.04
C LEU A 46 -17.89 -9.53 -15.55
N ALA A 47 -18.74 -10.10 -16.42
CA ALA A 47 -18.49 -11.41 -17.02
C ALA A 47 -17.22 -11.42 -17.88
N ILE A 48 -16.98 -10.33 -18.63
CA ILE A 48 -15.76 -10.16 -19.42
C ILE A 48 -14.54 -10.09 -18.50
N LEU A 49 -14.54 -9.19 -17.51
CA LEU A 49 -13.39 -9.03 -16.61
C LEU A 49 -13.05 -10.31 -15.86
N LYS A 50 -14.06 -11.04 -15.36
CA LYS A 50 -13.85 -12.32 -14.67
C LYS A 50 -13.31 -13.41 -15.60
N GLY A 51 -13.74 -13.42 -16.87
CA GLY A 51 -13.18 -14.31 -17.87
C GLY A 51 -11.72 -13.98 -18.20
N LEU A 52 -11.37 -12.70 -18.33
CA LEU A 52 -9.99 -12.26 -18.54
C LEU A 52 -9.09 -12.60 -17.34
N GLU A 53 -9.57 -12.38 -16.10
CA GLU A 53 -8.87 -12.83 -14.89
C GLU A 53 -8.60 -14.35 -14.92
N ARG A 54 -9.59 -15.16 -15.31
CA ARG A 54 -9.42 -16.61 -15.42
C ARG A 54 -8.35 -16.99 -16.43
N LEU A 55 -8.37 -16.37 -17.62
CA LEU A 55 -7.39 -16.65 -18.68
C LEU A 55 -5.95 -16.30 -18.25
N LEU A 56 -5.77 -15.18 -17.55
CA LEU A 56 -4.48 -14.79 -16.96
C LEU A 56 -3.97 -15.83 -15.97
N LEU A 57 -4.84 -16.35 -15.09
CA LEU A 57 -4.47 -17.36 -14.10
C LEU A 57 -4.12 -18.72 -14.73
N THR A 58 -4.65 -19.03 -15.91
CA THR A 58 -4.40 -20.30 -16.60
C THR A 58 -3.16 -20.28 -17.50
N ASP A 59 -2.48 -19.14 -17.60
CA ASP A 59 -1.23 -18.95 -18.38
C ASP A 59 -1.34 -19.39 -19.86
N VAL A 60 -2.55 -19.27 -20.43
CA VAL A 60 -2.81 -19.58 -21.85
C VAL A 60 -2.57 -18.39 -22.78
N LEU A 61 -2.36 -17.21 -22.21
CA LEU A 61 -2.21 -15.94 -22.93
C LEU A 61 -0.75 -15.62 -23.21
N SER A 62 -0.49 -14.86 -24.27
CA SER A 62 0.84 -14.33 -24.52
C SER A 62 1.17 -13.16 -23.56
N GLN A 63 2.43 -12.76 -23.50
CA GLN A 63 2.86 -11.59 -22.74
C GLN A 63 2.21 -10.30 -23.29
N GLN A 64 2.11 -10.17 -24.62
CA GLN A 64 1.48 -9.02 -25.27
C GLN A 64 -0.02 -8.93 -24.91
N ASP A 65 -0.71 -10.07 -24.88
CA ASP A 65 -2.12 -10.13 -24.47
C ASP A 65 -2.29 -9.68 -23.01
N SER A 66 -1.38 -10.12 -22.14
CA SER A 66 -1.37 -9.75 -20.72
C SER A 66 -1.15 -8.25 -20.53
N GLU A 67 -0.27 -7.63 -21.32
CA GLU A 67 -0.05 -6.17 -21.30
C GLU A 67 -1.28 -5.39 -21.75
N VAL A 68 -1.99 -5.86 -22.79
CA VAL A 68 -3.25 -5.24 -23.25
C VAL A 68 -4.33 -5.32 -22.17
N ILE A 69 -4.46 -6.48 -21.51
CA ILE A 69 -5.42 -6.67 -20.40
C ILE A 69 -5.04 -5.79 -19.20
N MET A 70 -3.75 -5.68 -18.90
CA MET A 70 -3.26 -4.84 -17.82
C MET A 70 -3.57 -3.36 -18.09
N LYS A 71 -3.33 -2.89 -19.31
CA LYS A 71 -3.68 -1.53 -19.74
C LYS A 71 -5.18 -1.27 -19.59
N LEU A 72 -6.03 -2.20 -20.04
CA LEU A 72 -7.48 -2.13 -19.83
C LEU A 72 -7.82 -1.99 -18.34
N GLY A 73 -7.20 -2.81 -17.48
CA GLY A 73 -7.40 -2.76 -16.02
C GLY A 73 -7.10 -1.38 -15.44
N VAL A 74 -5.94 -0.81 -15.76
CA VAL A 74 -5.52 0.52 -15.29
C VAL A 74 -6.46 1.62 -15.79
N ASP A 75 -6.83 1.60 -17.08
CA ASP A 75 -7.73 2.58 -17.67
C ASP A 75 -9.12 2.55 -17.02
N ARG A 76 -9.64 1.34 -16.73
CA ARG A 76 -10.96 1.16 -16.11
C ARG A 76 -10.95 1.45 -14.61
N LEU A 77 -9.85 1.21 -13.91
CA LEU A 77 -9.71 1.55 -12.49
C LEU A 77 -9.88 3.06 -12.24
N CYS A 78 -9.44 3.89 -13.18
CA CYS A 78 -9.53 5.35 -13.10
C CYS A 78 -10.95 5.91 -13.31
N LEU A 79 -11.91 5.10 -13.76
CA LEU A 79 -13.28 5.57 -14.04
C LEU A 79 -14.11 5.83 -12.79
N PRO A 80 -15.16 6.67 -12.86
CA PRO A 80 -15.95 7.05 -11.68
C PRO A 80 -16.79 5.90 -11.12
N SER A 81 -17.17 4.93 -11.96
CA SER A 81 -18.07 3.84 -11.57
C SER A 81 -17.42 2.87 -10.58
N PRO A 82 -17.92 2.77 -9.34
CA PRO A 82 -17.30 1.98 -8.29
C PRO A 82 -17.35 0.47 -8.51
N GLN A 83 -18.45 -0.03 -9.07
CA GLN A 83 -18.61 -1.46 -9.32
C GLN A 83 -17.63 -1.91 -10.42
N ARG A 84 -17.41 -1.06 -11.42
CA ARG A 84 -16.49 -1.33 -12.52
C ARG A 84 -15.04 -1.15 -12.11
N SER A 85 -14.71 -0.08 -11.38
CA SER A 85 -13.36 0.17 -10.88
C SER A 85 -12.87 -0.93 -9.94
N LEU A 86 -13.73 -1.46 -9.06
CA LEU A 86 -13.36 -2.56 -8.15
C LEU A 86 -13.16 -3.89 -8.89
N ALA A 87 -13.91 -4.14 -9.96
CA ALA A 87 -13.63 -5.29 -10.82
C ALA A 87 -12.31 -5.11 -11.58
N ALA A 88 -12.05 -3.90 -12.09
CA ALA A 88 -10.78 -3.57 -12.74
C ALA A 88 -9.58 -3.67 -11.79
N LEU A 89 -9.76 -3.34 -10.50
CA LEU A 89 -8.76 -3.55 -9.45
C LEU A 89 -8.38 -5.03 -9.32
N GLY A 90 -9.38 -5.92 -9.32
CA GLY A 90 -9.16 -7.37 -9.30
C GLY A 90 -8.37 -7.85 -10.52
N LEU A 91 -8.71 -7.33 -11.70
CA LEU A 91 -7.99 -7.63 -12.93
C LEU A 91 -6.53 -7.15 -12.87
N VAL A 92 -6.29 -5.92 -12.42
CA VAL A 92 -4.94 -5.36 -12.23
C VAL A 92 -4.11 -6.23 -11.28
N PHE A 93 -4.66 -6.61 -10.13
CA PHE A 93 -3.93 -7.50 -9.21
C PHE A 93 -3.69 -8.87 -9.82
N THR A 94 -4.67 -9.44 -10.52
CA THR A 94 -4.48 -10.72 -11.21
C THR A 94 -3.37 -10.63 -12.23
N CYS A 95 -3.33 -9.58 -13.07
CA CYS A 95 -2.21 -9.35 -13.99
C CYS A 95 -0.86 -9.29 -13.27
N MET A 96 -0.77 -8.59 -12.14
CA MET A 96 0.49 -8.45 -11.41
C MET A 96 0.93 -9.73 -10.70
N TYR A 97 0.01 -10.49 -10.12
CA TYR A 97 0.32 -11.76 -9.44
C TYR A 97 0.46 -12.94 -10.40
N SER A 98 -0.14 -12.88 -11.59
CA SER A 98 0.04 -13.86 -12.68
C SER A 98 1.25 -13.55 -13.56
N GLY A 99 1.76 -12.31 -13.52
CA GLY A 99 3.03 -11.94 -14.14
C GLY A 99 4.09 -12.94 -13.73
N LYS A 100 4.81 -13.50 -14.72
CA LYS A 100 5.84 -14.52 -14.49
C LYS A 100 6.75 -14.07 -13.35
N GLN A 101 7.19 -15.04 -12.52
CA GLN A 101 7.88 -14.94 -11.23
C GLN A 101 9.02 -13.87 -11.07
N TYR A 102 9.39 -13.17 -12.13
CA TYR A 102 10.33 -12.06 -12.18
C TYR A 102 9.76 -10.71 -11.70
N ASP A 103 8.43 -10.55 -11.63
CA ASP A 103 7.78 -9.31 -11.16
C ASP A 103 7.52 -9.29 -9.63
N GLN A 104 7.91 -10.33 -8.88
CA GLN A 104 7.88 -10.30 -7.41
C GLN A 104 9.22 -9.77 -6.89
N TYR A 105 9.27 -8.47 -6.58
CA TYR A 105 10.51 -7.79 -6.21
C TYR A 105 10.86 -7.89 -4.71
N SER A 106 10.07 -8.62 -3.92
CA SER A 106 10.33 -8.85 -2.49
C SER A 106 11.04 -10.19 -2.25
N PRO A 107 12.09 -10.25 -1.43
CA PRO A 107 12.95 -11.42 -1.28
C PRO A 107 12.32 -12.65 -0.59
N LEU A 108 11.04 -12.61 -0.20
CA LEU A 108 10.38 -13.75 0.45
C LEU A 108 8.95 -13.97 -0.06
N PRO A 109 8.65 -15.12 -0.69
CA PRO A 109 7.30 -15.66 -0.72
C PRO A 109 6.86 -15.94 0.72
N ARG A 110 5.75 -15.34 1.16
CA ARG A 110 5.22 -15.48 2.53
C ARG A 110 4.95 -16.92 2.99
N ASP A 111 4.90 -17.88 2.07
CA ASP A 111 4.53 -19.29 2.34
C ASP A 111 5.69 -20.29 2.32
N THR A 112 6.96 -19.87 2.17
CA THR A 112 8.07 -20.80 2.44
C THR A 112 8.21 -21.00 3.94
N SER A 113 7.49 -22.02 4.40
CA SER A 113 7.58 -22.62 5.72
C SER A 113 9.02 -22.64 6.25
N LYS A 114 9.13 -22.49 7.57
CA LYS A 114 10.34 -22.50 8.41
C LYS A 114 11.24 -23.76 8.27
N ASN A 115 11.09 -24.59 7.24
CA ASN A 115 11.77 -25.86 7.04
C ASN A 115 12.40 -26.08 5.66
N SER A 116 12.43 -25.10 4.75
CA SER A 116 13.20 -25.25 3.49
C SER A 116 14.60 -24.69 3.63
N SER A 117 15.46 -25.42 4.34
CA SER A 117 16.90 -25.30 4.16
C SER A 117 17.26 -25.66 2.71
N ALA A 118 17.99 -24.76 2.04
CA ALA A 118 18.55 -24.90 0.69
C ALA A 118 17.60 -24.63 -0.49
N TYR A 119 17.26 -23.37 -0.71
CA TYR A 119 17.20 -22.81 -2.06
C TYR A 119 18.05 -21.54 -2.07
N ASN A 120 18.95 -21.47 -3.05
CA ASN A 120 19.90 -20.37 -3.23
C ASN A 120 19.17 -19.03 -3.19
N PHE A 121 19.70 -18.13 -2.37
CA PHE A 121 19.33 -16.72 -2.30
C PHE A 121 19.92 -16.02 -3.54
N ASP A 122 19.45 -16.39 -4.73
CA ASP A 122 19.77 -15.62 -5.92
C ASP A 122 18.94 -14.34 -5.84
N ALA A 123 19.63 -13.21 -5.67
CA ALA A 123 19.06 -11.90 -5.89
C ALA A 123 18.42 -11.93 -7.29
N VAL A 124 17.08 -12.04 -7.34
CA VAL A 124 16.33 -12.02 -8.58
C VAL A 124 16.75 -10.73 -9.28
N TYR A 125 17.40 -10.87 -10.43
CA TYR A 125 17.93 -9.74 -11.19
C TYR A 125 16.80 -8.75 -11.45
N GLN A 126 16.88 -7.60 -10.79
CA GLN A 126 15.85 -6.57 -10.78
C GLN A 126 15.98 -5.77 -12.08
N ASP A 127 15.11 -6.03 -13.06
CA ASP A 127 15.03 -5.14 -14.21
C ASP A 127 14.45 -3.79 -13.75
N PRO A 128 15.24 -2.69 -13.77
CA PRO A 128 14.80 -1.40 -13.27
C PRO A 128 13.55 -0.87 -13.98
N GLU A 129 13.36 -1.22 -15.25
CA GLU A 129 12.17 -0.81 -16.03
C GLU A 129 10.88 -1.43 -15.48
N SER A 130 10.94 -2.70 -15.10
CA SER A 130 9.80 -3.43 -14.53
C SER A 130 9.39 -2.86 -13.15
N LEU A 131 10.35 -2.47 -12.32
CA LEU A 131 10.10 -1.81 -11.04
C LEU A 131 9.44 -0.43 -11.22
N ILE A 132 9.86 0.33 -12.23
CA ILE A 132 9.25 1.62 -12.58
C ILE A 132 7.77 1.41 -12.94
N LEU A 133 7.47 0.45 -13.81
CA LEU A 133 6.09 0.11 -14.18
C LEU A 133 5.26 -0.34 -12.98
N ALA A 134 5.84 -1.12 -12.06
CA ALA A 134 5.20 -1.51 -10.82
C ALA A 134 4.87 -0.29 -9.93
N MET A 135 5.80 0.67 -9.82
CA MET A 135 5.59 1.91 -9.06
C MET A 135 4.54 2.83 -9.68
N GLU A 136 4.44 2.89 -11.01
CA GLU A 136 3.35 3.60 -11.69
C GLU A 136 1.98 3.04 -11.28
N ARG A 137 1.86 1.70 -11.23
CA ARG A 137 0.63 1.02 -10.82
C ARG A 137 0.27 1.31 -9.36
N VAL A 138 1.25 1.29 -8.46
CA VAL A 138 1.06 1.73 -7.06
C VAL A 138 0.58 3.18 -6.99
N THR A 139 1.14 4.05 -7.82
CA THR A 139 0.73 5.46 -7.87
C THR A 139 -0.73 5.60 -8.28
N VAL A 140 -1.18 4.81 -9.26
CA VAL A 140 -2.60 4.74 -9.65
C VAL A 140 -3.48 4.27 -8.48
N LEU A 141 -3.05 3.29 -7.67
CA LEU A 141 -3.81 2.86 -6.49
C LEU A 141 -3.95 3.98 -5.45
N PHE A 142 -2.89 4.72 -5.17
CA PHE A 142 -2.95 5.86 -4.25
C PHE A 142 -3.81 7.01 -4.80
N ASP A 143 -3.73 7.28 -6.09
CA ASP A 143 -4.60 8.26 -6.73
C ASP A 143 -6.06 7.83 -6.68
N ARG A 144 -6.34 6.53 -6.82
CA ARG A 144 -7.70 6.00 -6.65
C ARG A 144 -8.18 6.10 -5.21
N ILE A 145 -7.32 5.92 -4.22
CA ILE A 145 -7.66 6.19 -2.81
C ILE A 145 -8.09 7.65 -2.65
N LYS A 146 -7.40 8.62 -3.28
CA LYS A 146 -7.77 10.05 -3.16
C LYS A 146 -9.07 10.40 -3.89
N LYS A 147 -9.26 9.88 -5.10
CA LYS A 147 -10.36 10.30 -5.99
C LYS A 147 -11.62 9.44 -5.86
N GLY A 148 -11.48 8.22 -5.36
CA GLY A 148 -12.56 7.24 -5.26
C GLY A 148 -13.51 7.47 -4.09
N TYR A 149 -14.63 6.74 -4.10
CA TYR A 149 -15.58 6.78 -3.00
C TYR A 149 -15.00 6.16 -1.71
N PRO A 150 -15.51 6.53 -0.51
CA PRO A 150 -14.94 6.07 0.77
C PRO A 150 -14.88 4.54 0.93
N TYR A 151 -15.83 3.80 0.36
CA TYR A 151 -15.82 2.34 0.43
C TYR A 151 -14.80 1.71 -0.54
N GLU A 152 -14.54 2.32 -1.69
CA GLU A 152 -13.48 1.87 -2.60
C GLU A 152 -12.11 2.08 -1.96
N ALA A 153 -11.88 3.28 -1.43
CA ALA A 153 -10.66 3.60 -0.70
C ALA A 153 -10.44 2.61 0.46
N ARG A 154 -11.51 2.21 1.17
CA ARG A 154 -11.44 1.19 2.22
C ARG A 154 -11.06 -0.19 1.70
N VAL A 155 -11.55 -0.61 0.54
CA VAL A 155 -11.15 -1.90 -0.06
C VAL A 155 -9.68 -1.85 -0.46
N ILE A 156 -9.26 -0.81 -1.21
CA ILE A 156 -7.89 -0.67 -1.69
C ILE A 156 -6.90 -0.63 -0.51
N THR A 157 -7.17 0.18 0.51
CA THR A 157 -6.27 0.32 1.68
C THR A 157 -6.17 -0.95 2.54
N ARG A 158 -7.12 -1.88 2.44
CA ARG A 158 -7.03 -3.18 3.14
C ARG A 158 -6.08 -4.17 2.45
N VAL A 159 -6.05 -4.15 1.13
CA VAL A 159 -5.20 -5.07 0.33
C VAL A 159 -3.81 -4.49 0.08
N LEU A 160 -3.70 -3.16 0.05
CA LEU A 160 -2.47 -2.44 -0.28
C LEU A 160 -1.25 -2.86 0.57
N PRO A 161 -1.32 -3.02 1.90
CA PRO A 161 -0.12 -3.35 2.68
C PRO A 161 0.48 -4.72 2.32
N THR A 162 -0.37 -5.70 2.03
CA THR A 162 0.08 -7.03 1.58
C THR A 162 0.69 -6.93 0.19
N PHE A 163 -0.03 -6.29 -0.73
CA PHE A 163 0.47 -6.05 -2.08
C PHE A 163 1.83 -5.33 -2.09
N LEU A 164 2.01 -4.27 -1.28
CA LEU A 164 3.28 -3.55 -1.21
C LEU A 164 4.42 -4.42 -0.67
N ALA A 165 4.14 -5.29 0.31
CA ALA A 165 5.15 -6.18 0.88
C ALA A 165 5.56 -7.30 -0.07
N ASP A 166 4.66 -7.74 -0.96
CA ASP A 166 4.93 -8.79 -1.93
C ASP A 166 5.73 -8.26 -3.14
N PHE A 167 5.49 -7.00 -3.54
CA PHE A 167 6.04 -6.43 -4.78
C PHE A 167 7.15 -5.39 -4.59
N PHE A 168 7.45 -4.90 -3.40
CA PHE A 168 8.45 -3.83 -3.28
C PHE A 168 9.37 -4.06 -2.09
N PRO A 169 10.68 -3.80 -2.25
CA PRO A 169 11.52 -3.64 -1.08
C PRO A 169 11.04 -2.42 -0.28
N PRO A 170 11.10 -2.45 1.06
CA PRO A 170 10.59 -1.37 1.89
C PRO A 170 11.21 -0.01 1.57
N GLN A 171 12.49 0.02 1.17
CA GLN A 171 13.23 1.26 0.88
C GLN A 171 12.59 2.07 -0.24
N ASP A 172 12.03 1.42 -1.26
CA ASP A 172 11.47 2.10 -2.43
C ASP A 172 10.05 2.63 -2.17
N ILE A 173 9.29 1.95 -1.31
CA ILE A 173 7.86 2.24 -1.11
C ILE A 173 7.55 3.10 0.11
N MET A 174 8.41 3.09 1.13
CA MET A 174 8.15 3.76 2.41
C MET A 174 7.98 5.28 2.25
N ASN A 175 8.81 5.92 1.44
CA ASN A 175 8.67 7.34 1.10
C ASN A 175 7.28 7.67 0.54
N LYS A 176 6.77 6.82 -0.36
CA LYS A 176 5.45 7.00 -0.97
C LYS A 176 4.35 6.83 0.06
N VAL A 177 4.36 5.76 0.86
CA VAL A 177 3.34 5.49 1.88
C VAL A 177 3.30 6.59 2.94
N ILE A 178 4.46 7.03 3.44
CA ILE A 178 4.57 8.10 4.43
C ILE A 178 4.15 9.44 3.83
N GLY A 179 4.61 9.77 2.62
CA GLY A 179 4.21 10.99 1.92
C GLY A 179 2.68 11.08 1.70
N GLU A 180 2.05 9.96 1.35
CA GLU A 180 0.59 9.87 1.20
C GLU A 180 -0.15 10.05 2.54
N PHE A 181 0.46 9.65 3.66
CA PHE A 181 -0.12 9.84 4.99
C PHE A 181 -0.03 11.29 5.46
N ILE A 182 1.08 11.96 5.20
CA ILE A 182 1.34 13.35 5.61
C ILE A 182 0.60 14.34 4.70
N SER A 183 0.36 13.98 3.45
CA SER A 183 -0.26 14.84 2.44
C SER A 183 -1.54 15.54 2.93
N SER A 184 -1.61 16.85 2.69
CA SER A 184 -2.82 17.65 2.92
C SER A 184 -3.93 17.36 1.91
N GLN A 185 -3.58 16.79 0.76
CA GLN A 185 -4.53 16.42 -0.30
C GLN A 185 -5.19 15.06 -0.06
N GLN A 186 -4.81 14.33 1.00
CA GLN A 186 -5.35 13.01 1.30
C GLN A 186 -6.71 13.12 2.02
N PRO A 187 -7.84 12.75 1.39
CA PRO A 187 -9.16 12.84 2.01
C PRO A 187 -9.40 11.75 3.07
N TYR A 188 -8.66 10.65 3.03
CA TYR A 188 -8.86 9.51 3.93
C TYR A 188 -7.63 9.18 4.81
N PRO A 189 -7.10 10.12 5.60
CA PRO A 189 -5.87 9.93 6.35
C PRO A 189 -5.99 8.81 7.41
N LYS A 190 -7.20 8.53 7.93
CA LYS A 190 -7.44 7.37 8.81
C LYS A 190 -7.15 6.03 8.13
N LEU A 191 -7.50 5.90 6.84
CA LEU A 191 -7.26 4.67 6.08
C LEU A 191 -5.76 4.55 5.75
N VAL A 192 -5.11 5.65 5.37
CA VAL A 192 -3.65 5.63 5.10
C VAL A 192 -2.85 5.37 6.37
N ALA A 193 -3.29 5.86 7.53
CA ALA A 193 -2.68 5.51 8.81
C ALA A 193 -2.69 3.98 9.05
N GLN A 194 -3.80 3.30 8.72
CA GLN A 194 -3.90 1.84 8.81
C GLN A 194 -2.93 1.14 7.85
N VAL A 195 -2.72 1.70 6.66
CA VAL A 195 -1.70 1.20 5.71
C VAL A 195 -0.32 1.29 6.32
N VAL A 196 0.08 2.45 6.87
CA VAL A 196 1.37 2.63 7.55
C VAL A 196 1.54 1.64 8.70
N PHE A 197 0.50 1.47 9.53
CA PHE A 197 0.51 0.53 10.65
C PHE A 197 0.77 -0.92 10.19
N GLN A 198 0.11 -1.35 9.12
CA GLN A 198 0.28 -2.70 8.60
C GLN A 198 1.63 -2.88 7.90
N VAL A 199 2.12 -1.88 7.15
CA VAL A 199 3.46 -1.93 6.54
C VAL A 199 4.52 -2.08 7.62
N PHE A 200 4.46 -1.27 8.69
CA PHE A 200 5.42 -1.38 9.79
C PHE A 200 5.26 -2.69 10.58
N SER A 201 4.04 -3.23 10.67
CA SER A 201 3.82 -4.58 11.23
C SER A 201 4.60 -5.63 10.43
N ASN A 202 4.47 -5.60 9.10
CA ASN A 202 5.19 -6.53 8.22
C ASN A 202 6.71 -6.41 8.37
N LEU A 203 7.24 -5.18 8.54
CA LEU A 203 8.68 -4.95 8.77
C LEU A 203 9.15 -5.52 10.12
N HIS A 204 8.36 -5.37 11.17
CA HIS A 204 8.68 -5.98 12.47
C HIS A 204 8.64 -7.51 12.41
N ASP A 205 7.69 -8.09 11.67
CA ASP A 205 7.64 -9.54 11.43
C ASP A 205 8.89 -10.05 10.68
N GLN A 206 9.47 -9.20 9.82
CA GLN A 206 10.75 -9.43 9.12
C GLN A 206 11.99 -9.02 9.95
N GLN A 207 11.84 -8.66 11.22
CA GLN A 207 12.90 -8.21 12.12
C GLN A 207 13.66 -6.95 11.64
N GLN A 208 13.05 -6.11 10.80
CA GLN A 208 13.63 -4.88 10.26
C GLN A 208 13.36 -3.65 11.14
N THR A 209 13.54 -3.79 12.46
CA THR A 209 13.20 -2.73 13.43
C THR A 209 14.07 -1.48 13.26
N LEU A 210 15.36 -1.62 12.94
CA LEU A 210 16.25 -0.48 12.69
C LEU A 210 15.80 0.35 11.49
N LEU A 211 15.38 -0.31 10.41
CA LEU A 211 14.85 0.36 9.23
C LEU A 211 13.60 1.18 9.56
N VAL A 212 12.72 0.66 10.42
CA VAL A 212 11.55 1.40 10.91
C VAL A 212 11.98 2.64 11.70
N GLN A 213 13.00 2.53 12.57
CA GLN A 213 13.52 3.68 13.33
C GLN A 213 14.07 4.77 12.41
N ASP A 214 14.87 4.40 11.41
CA ASP A 214 15.44 5.34 10.44
C ASP A 214 14.36 6.10 9.68
N TRP A 215 13.34 5.39 9.17
CA TRP A 215 12.21 6.01 8.47
C TRP A 215 11.40 6.93 9.37
N VAL A 216 11.24 6.57 10.66
CA VAL A 216 10.57 7.44 11.60
C VAL A 216 11.36 8.74 11.77
N MET A 217 12.66 8.64 12.04
CA MET A 217 13.56 9.77 12.25
C MET A 217 13.61 10.71 11.04
N LEU A 218 13.70 10.16 9.82
CA LEU A 218 13.70 10.93 8.57
C LEU A 218 12.40 11.71 8.33
N SER A 219 11.28 11.25 8.92
CA SER A 219 9.95 11.80 8.65
C SER A 219 9.46 12.77 9.72
N LEU A 220 10.10 12.84 10.90
CA LEU A 220 9.61 13.62 12.05
C LEU A 220 9.38 15.09 11.72
N SER A 221 10.33 15.73 11.04
CA SER A 221 10.23 17.14 10.65
C SER A 221 8.98 17.38 9.79
N ASN A 222 8.74 16.52 8.80
CA ASN A 222 7.59 16.61 7.91
C ASN A 222 6.26 16.48 8.66
N PHE A 223 6.18 15.60 9.67
CA PHE A 223 4.98 15.46 10.50
C PHE A 223 4.73 16.68 11.39
N THR A 224 5.78 17.25 11.99
CA THR A 224 5.64 18.38 12.92
C THR A 224 5.15 19.65 12.23
N GLN A 225 5.43 19.79 10.93
CA GLN A 225 5.02 20.92 10.09
C GLN A 225 3.58 20.81 9.59
N ARG A 226 2.87 19.70 9.85
CA ARG A 226 1.49 19.50 9.40
C ARG A 226 0.53 20.46 10.12
N THR A 227 -0.43 21.01 9.38
CA THR A 227 -1.48 21.88 9.93
C THR A 227 -2.87 21.24 9.78
N PRO A 228 -3.80 21.46 10.73
CA PRO A 228 -3.61 22.09 12.04
C PRO A 228 -2.77 21.20 12.99
N ILE A 229 -2.27 21.78 14.10
CA ILE A 229 -1.44 21.05 15.07
C ILE A 229 -2.14 19.80 15.66
N SER A 230 -3.47 19.80 15.79
CA SER A 230 -4.22 18.60 16.23
C SER A 230 -4.01 17.43 15.27
N LEU A 231 -3.92 17.71 13.97
CA LEU A 231 -3.67 16.72 12.95
C LEU A 231 -2.20 16.28 12.96
N ALA A 232 -1.24 17.18 13.20
CA ALA A 232 0.17 16.82 13.37
C ALA A 232 0.38 15.85 14.54
N VAL A 233 -0.14 16.21 15.73
CA VAL A 233 -0.04 15.39 16.94
C VAL A 233 -0.74 14.04 16.75
N TRP A 234 -1.94 14.02 16.17
CA TRP A 234 -2.63 12.78 15.84
C TRP A 234 -1.83 11.89 14.88
N SER A 235 -1.22 12.49 13.85
CA SER A 235 -0.43 11.77 12.84
C SER A 235 0.83 11.18 13.47
N LEU A 236 1.56 11.97 14.26
CA LEU A 236 2.74 11.52 15.01
C LEU A 236 2.38 10.39 15.98
N THR A 237 1.27 10.52 16.70
CA THR A 237 0.82 9.47 17.64
C THR A 237 0.53 8.17 16.89
N CYS A 238 -0.20 8.23 15.77
CA CYS A 238 -0.41 7.06 14.91
C CYS A 238 0.92 6.47 14.43
N PHE A 239 1.85 7.32 14.00
CA PHE A 239 3.14 6.92 13.45
C PHE A 239 4.05 6.25 14.48
N PHE A 240 4.17 6.82 15.68
CA PHE A 240 4.92 6.20 16.79
C PHE A 240 4.29 4.88 17.25
N ILE A 241 2.97 4.80 17.32
CA ILE A 241 2.28 3.54 17.65
C ILE A 241 2.55 2.49 16.57
N SER A 242 2.50 2.86 15.29
CA SER A 242 2.86 1.97 14.17
C SER A 242 4.30 1.49 14.25
N ALA A 243 5.23 2.34 14.71
CA ALA A 243 6.65 2.02 14.83
C ALA A 243 7.01 1.18 16.07
N SER A 244 6.20 1.24 17.12
CA SER A 244 6.53 0.61 18.39
C SER A 244 6.55 -0.92 18.32
N THR A 245 7.52 -1.55 18.98
CA THR A 245 7.55 -3.00 19.23
C THR A 245 6.67 -3.42 20.42
N ASN A 246 6.15 -2.47 21.21
CA ASN A 246 5.31 -2.76 22.37
C ASN A 246 3.87 -3.11 21.95
N ARG A 247 3.50 -4.39 22.09
CA ARG A 247 2.15 -4.92 21.76
C ARG A 247 0.99 -4.16 22.40
N TRP A 248 1.17 -3.65 23.62
CA TRP A 248 0.10 -2.95 24.36
C TRP A 248 -0.12 -1.56 23.77
N LEU A 249 0.96 -0.84 23.49
CA LEU A 249 0.88 0.44 22.82
C LEU A 249 0.27 0.30 21.41
N ARG A 250 0.69 -0.71 20.65
CA ARG A 250 0.11 -1.04 19.33
C ARG A 250 -1.39 -1.33 19.40
N SER A 251 -1.87 -1.98 20.46
CA SER A 251 -3.30 -2.29 20.62
C SER A 251 -4.19 -1.05 20.77
N LEU A 252 -3.62 0.11 21.13
CA LEU A 252 -4.33 1.39 21.21
C LEU A 252 -4.54 2.04 19.83
N PHE A 253 -3.94 1.52 18.77
CA PHE A 253 -4.00 2.10 17.44
C PHE A 253 -5.45 2.35 16.94
N PRO A 254 -6.41 1.41 17.03
CA PRO A 254 -7.78 1.65 16.60
C PRO A 254 -8.47 2.79 17.38
N HIS A 255 -8.11 2.96 18.67
CA HIS A 255 -8.63 4.05 19.47
C HIS A 255 -8.09 5.40 18.97
N VAL A 256 -6.78 5.52 18.75
CA VAL A 256 -6.13 6.76 18.31
C VAL A 256 -6.59 7.17 16.91
N VAL A 257 -6.69 6.23 15.96
CA VAL A 257 -7.15 6.52 14.59
C VAL A 257 -8.55 7.16 14.59
N ASN A 258 -9.42 6.75 15.50
CA ASN A 258 -10.78 7.28 15.59
C ASN A 258 -10.86 8.68 16.24
N ARG A 259 -9.78 9.17 16.84
CA ARG A 259 -9.68 10.49 17.48
C ARG A 259 -9.02 11.55 16.60
N MET A 260 -9.04 11.35 15.28
CA MET A 260 -8.50 12.32 14.30
C MET A 260 -9.04 13.74 14.54
N GLY A 261 -8.11 14.69 14.63
CA GLY A 261 -8.40 16.12 14.79
C GLY A 261 -8.72 16.55 16.22
N LYS A 262 -8.86 15.61 17.18
CA LYS A 262 -9.03 15.93 18.60
C LYS A 262 -7.69 16.25 19.25
N MET A 263 -7.72 17.13 20.25
CA MET A 263 -6.55 17.52 21.04
C MET A 263 -6.96 17.75 22.50
N GLU A 264 -7.61 16.75 23.09
CA GLU A 264 -7.91 16.74 24.52
C GLU A 264 -6.65 16.32 25.31
N VAL A 265 -6.68 16.48 26.64
CA VAL A 265 -5.56 16.08 27.52
C VAL A 265 -5.16 14.61 27.31
N VAL A 266 -6.13 13.73 27.03
CA VAL A 266 -5.88 12.31 26.73
C VAL A 266 -5.08 12.13 25.44
N ASP A 267 -5.36 12.91 24.40
CA ASP A 267 -4.65 12.83 23.11
C ASP A 267 -3.19 13.27 23.28
N THR A 268 -2.96 14.36 24.02
CA THR A 268 -1.61 14.85 24.32
C THR A 268 -0.82 13.87 25.16
N ARG A 269 -1.45 13.22 26.15
CA ARG A 269 -0.81 12.17 26.95
C ARG A 269 -0.46 10.94 26.12
N LEU A 270 -1.38 10.48 25.25
CA LEU A 270 -1.11 9.36 24.35
C LEU A 270 0.04 9.66 23.39
N PHE A 271 0.08 10.88 22.86
CA PHE A 271 1.22 11.38 22.07
C PHE A 271 2.52 11.28 22.85
N CYS A 272 2.58 11.84 24.07
CA CYS A 272 3.79 11.84 24.88
C CYS A 272 4.24 10.41 25.23
N VAL A 273 3.32 9.53 25.61
CA VAL A 273 3.63 8.12 25.93
C VAL A 273 4.16 7.38 24.70
N ALA A 274 3.55 7.57 23.52
CA ALA A 274 3.99 6.93 22.30
C ALA A 274 5.37 7.44 21.85
N ALA A 275 5.59 8.76 21.92
CA ALA A 275 6.87 9.40 21.59
C ALA A 275 7.99 8.99 22.57
N MET A 276 7.73 8.99 23.88
CA MET A 276 8.67 8.50 24.90
C MET A 276 9.00 7.02 24.70
N SER A 277 8.00 6.19 24.42
CA SER A 277 8.21 4.77 24.14
C SER A 277 9.11 4.56 22.92
N PHE A 278 8.98 5.39 21.88
CA PHE A 278 9.87 5.33 20.72
C PHE A 278 11.27 5.86 21.05
N TYR A 279 11.37 6.99 21.76
CA TYR A 279 12.64 7.57 22.19
C TYR A 279 13.48 6.56 22.99
N ASN A 280 12.87 5.83 23.92
CA ASN A 280 13.55 4.81 24.73
C ASN A 280 13.98 3.57 23.91
N GLN A 281 13.51 3.41 22.68
CA GLN A 281 13.96 2.35 21.77
C GLN A 281 15.18 2.77 20.94
N LEU A 282 15.50 4.07 20.89
CA LEU A 282 16.67 4.57 20.16
C LEU A 282 17.93 4.31 20.99
N THR A 283 18.89 3.63 20.39
CA THR A 283 20.19 3.33 21.03
C THR A 283 21.30 4.27 20.58
N ASP A 284 21.12 4.96 19.44
CA ASP A 284 22.13 5.87 18.89
C ASP A 284 21.98 7.29 19.46
N ASP A 285 23.06 7.80 20.06
CA ASP A 285 23.14 9.16 20.61
C ASP A 285 22.93 10.26 19.57
N ALA A 286 23.28 10.02 18.29
CA ALA A 286 22.99 10.97 17.22
C ALA A 286 21.49 11.04 16.95
N GLN A 287 20.80 9.88 16.83
CA GLN A 287 19.35 9.83 16.70
C GLN A 287 18.62 10.41 17.92
N LEU A 288 19.07 10.12 19.14
CA LEU A 288 18.50 10.69 20.38
C LEU A 288 18.58 12.23 20.37
N ARG A 289 19.72 12.80 19.97
CA ARG A 289 19.88 14.25 19.85
C ARG A 289 19.05 14.84 18.71
N ALA A 290 19.00 14.18 17.56
CA ALA A 290 18.19 14.61 16.42
C ALA A 290 16.69 14.62 16.75
N PHE A 291 16.22 13.63 17.51
CA PHE A 291 14.83 13.54 17.97
C PHE A 291 14.47 14.77 18.81
N VAL A 292 15.27 15.05 19.84
CA VAL A 292 15.07 16.20 20.73
C VAL A 292 15.15 17.51 19.96
N SER A 293 16.16 17.68 19.09
CA SER A 293 16.33 18.87 18.25
C SER A 293 15.12 19.13 17.35
N THR A 294 14.55 18.07 16.77
CA THR A 294 13.37 18.18 15.91
C THR A 294 12.18 18.79 16.64
N PHE A 295 11.89 18.31 17.86
CA PHE A 295 10.80 18.86 18.67
C PHE A 295 11.13 20.23 19.27
N GLN A 296 12.41 20.53 19.54
CA GLN A 296 12.85 21.85 20.00
C GLN A 296 12.57 22.95 18.97
N MET A 297 12.73 22.65 17.68
CA MET A 297 12.45 23.61 16.61
C MET A 297 10.96 24.00 16.51
N VAL A 298 10.05 23.17 17.05
CA VAL A 298 8.60 23.35 16.92
C VAL A 298 7.89 23.63 18.24
N ILE A 299 8.62 23.94 19.32
CA ILE A 299 8.04 24.23 20.65
C ILE A 299 6.99 25.34 20.56
N SER A 300 7.22 26.36 19.74
CA SER A 300 6.31 27.50 19.59
C SER A 300 4.96 27.14 18.97
N LEU A 301 4.83 25.97 18.33
CA LEU A 301 3.59 25.55 17.67
C LEU A 301 2.53 25.06 18.66
N GLY A 302 2.90 24.64 19.88
CA GLY A 302 1.92 24.37 20.93
C GLY A 302 2.40 23.52 22.10
N ALA A 303 1.58 23.52 23.15
CA ALA A 303 1.82 22.84 24.41
C ALA A 303 2.18 21.33 24.32
N PRO A 304 1.66 20.53 23.36
CA PRO A 304 2.01 19.10 23.26
C PRO A 304 3.51 18.83 23.09
N TYR A 305 4.22 19.66 22.32
CA TYR A 305 5.65 19.47 22.08
C TYR A 305 6.49 19.91 23.28
N THR A 306 6.07 20.98 23.98
CA THR A 306 6.69 21.42 25.23
C THR A 306 6.60 20.32 26.30
N GLN A 307 5.41 19.74 26.50
CA GLN A 307 5.20 18.67 27.47
C GLN A 307 6.05 17.43 27.17
N LEU A 308 6.19 17.06 25.90
CA LEU A 308 7.06 15.96 25.50
C LEU A 308 8.53 16.24 25.90
N LEU A 309 9.04 17.44 25.65
CA LEU A 309 10.42 17.80 25.98
C LEU A 309 10.68 17.85 27.48
N GLU A 310 9.72 18.35 28.27
CA GLU A 310 9.79 18.32 29.74
C GLU A 310 9.94 16.87 30.24
N LEU A 311 9.09 15.97 29.76
CA LEU A 311 9.13 14.54 30.12
C LEU A 311 10.45 13.85 29.70
N LEU A 312 10.99 14.20 28.53
CA LEU A 312 12.28 13.68 28.08
C LEU A 312 13.45 14.17 28.95
N SER A 313 13.36 15.40 29.47
CA SER A 313 14.38 15.96 30.36
C SER A 313 14.36 15.33 31.75
N ASP A 314 13.19 14.98 32.27
CA ASP A 314 13.04 14.32 33.56
C ASP A 314 13.46 12.84 33.50
N SER A 315 13.28 12.17 32.36
CA SER A 315 13.72 10.77 32.18
C SER A 315 15.25 10.59 32.16
N LYS A 316 16.04 11.67 32.08
CA LYS A 316 17.52 11.63 32.10
C LYS A 316 18.11 11.89 33.50
N LYS A 317 17.28 12.19 34.49
CA LYS A 317 17.68 12.33 35.91
C LYS A 317 17.45 11.01 36.64
#